data_AF-A0A8H4EWB7-F1
#
_entry.id   AF-A0A8H4EWB7-F1
#
_cell.length_a   1.000
_cell.length_b   1.000
_cell.length_c   1.000
_cell.angle_alpha   90.00
_cell.angle_beta   90.00
_cell.angle_gamma   90.00
#
_symmetry.space_group_name_H-M   'P 1'
#
loop_
_entity.id
_entity.type
_entity.pdbx_description
1 polymer ?
#
loop_
_entity_poly.entity_id
_entity_poly.type
_entity_poly.pdbx_seq_one_letter_code
_entity_poly.pdbx_strand_id
1 'polypeptide(L)'
;MDSLTRMLGKKMGKTHVAKKTLDPVWNFHAYIPLQTDKTISLIEIFVWDKDKITEMKLKDILMIKKDAIQDDFLGKISVPYSQLFNLVHPSGTSLDYDAPENKEVVLTLEKRSVDDNVSGEIQIKFGLTKT
;
A
#
# COMPACT_ATOMS: atom_id res chain seq x y z
N MET A 1 -1.85 -6.40 10.27
CA MET A 1 -1.88 -5.51 9.09
C MET A 1 -1.12 -6.08 7.89
N ASP A 2 -1.79 -6.18 6.74
CA ASP A 2 -1.25 -6.48 5.39
C ASP A 2 -1.44 -5.23 4.51
N SER A 3 -0.45 -4.87 3.68
CA SER A 3 -0.64 -3.85 2.64
C SER A 3 -0.67 -4.47 1.23
N LEU A 4 -1.53 -3.90 0.39
CA LEU A 4 -1.78 -4.28 -0.98
C LEU A 4 -1.47 -3.08 -1.89
N THR A 5 -0.51 -3.24 -2.79
CA THR A 5 -0.21 -2.22 -3.80
C THR A 5 -0.96 -2.54 -5.08
N ARG A 6 -1.72 -1.57 -5.60
CA ARG A 6 -2.39 -1.65 -6.91
C ARG A 6 -1.91 -0.51 -7.81
N MET A 7 -1.59 -0.82 -9.06
CA MET A 7 -1.37 0.19 -10.11
C MET A 7 -2.26 -0.15 -11.30
N LEU A 8 -2.97 0.85 -11.84
CA LEU A 8 -3.92 0.66 -12.95
C LEU A 8 -4.99 -0.41 -12.65
N GLY A 9 -5.40 -0.55 -11.39
CA GLY A 9 -6.34 -1.60 -10.94
C GLY A 9 -5.75 -3.01 -10.81
N LYS A 10 -4.51 -3.24 -11.24
CA LYS A 10 -3.80 -4.53 -11.13
C LYS A 10 -3.04 -4.60 -9.80
N LYS A 11 -3.18 -5.71 -9.08
CA LYS A 11 -2.42 -6.00 -7.85
C LYS A 11 -0.95 -6.24 -8.22
N MET A 12 -0.06 -5.39 -7.72
CA MET A 12 1.38 -5.41 -8.05
C MET A 12 2.22 -6.04 -6.95
N GLY A 13 1.71 -6.04 -5.72
CA GLY A 13 2.39 -6.65 -4.57
C GLY A 13 1.45 -6.85 -3.39
N LYS A 14 1.83 -7.76 -2.50
CA LYS A 14 1.21 -7.90 -1.18
C LYS A 14 2.33 -8.15 -0.17
N THR A 15 2.33 -7.41 0.93
CA THR A 15 3.29 -7.64 2.01
C THR A 15 2.94 -8.90 2.79
N HIS A 16 3.86 -9.31 3.68
CA HIS A 16 3.52 -10.22 4.75
C HIS A 16 2.69 -9.51 5.83
N VAL A 17 2.04 -10.32 6.68
CA VAL A 17 1.23 -9.84 7.80
C VAL A 17 2.13 -9.45 8.96
N ALA A 18 2.16 -8.18 9.30
CA ALA A 18 2.69 -7.73 10.57
C ALA A 18 1.67 -8.06 11.67
N LYS A 19 2.08 -8.86 12.67
CA LYS A 19 1.19 -9.39 13.70
C LYS A 19 1.23 -8.51 14.95
N LYS A 20 0.05 -8.16 15.48
CA LYS A 20 -0.13 -7.55 16.81
C LYS A 20 0.74 -6.29 17.03
N THR A 21 0.77 -5.39 16.05
CA THR A 21 1.48 -4.11 16.15
C THR A 21 0.70 -3.02 15.41
N LEU A 22 0.76 -1.80 15.94
CA LEU A 22 0.26 -0.58 15.28
C LEU A 22 1.37 0.14 14.49
N ASP A 23 2.63 -0.24 14.70
CA ASP A 23 3.80 0.27 14.00
C ASP A 23 4.46 -0.87 13.19
N PRO A 24 3.82 -1.33 12.11
CA PRO A 24 4.33 -2.45 11.31
C PRO A 24 5.57 -2.04 10.50
N VAL A 25 6.61 -2.88 10.54
CA VAL A 25 7.79 -2.74 9.68
C VAL A 25 7.79 -3.88 8.67
N TRP A 26 7.50 -3.55 7.40
CA TRP A 26 7.42 -4.58 6.34
C TRP A 26 8.72 -4.81 5.59
N ASN A 27 9.59 -3.80 5.44
CA ASN A 27 10.81 -3.86 4.62
C ASN A 27 10.61 -4.57 3.28
N PHE A 28 9.49 -4.27 2.62
CA PHE A 28 9.03 -4.95 1.43
C PHE A 28 9.35 -4.14 0.18
N HIS A 29 9.86 -4.82 -0.84
CA HIS A 29 10.15 -4.25 -2.14
C HIS A 29 9.28 -4.94 -3.20
N ALA A 30 8.71 -4.14 -4.10
CA ALA A 30 8.01 -4.64 -5.27
C ALA A 30 8.51 -3.92 -6.52
N TYR A 31 8.71 -4.69 -7.58
CA TYR A 31 9.08 -4.17 -8.88
C TYR A 31 7.83 -4.07 -9.74
N ILE A 32 7.69 -2.93 -10.42
CA ILE A 32 6.58 -2.70 -11.31
C ILE A 32 7.14 -2.48 -12.71
N PRO A 33 6.91 -3.42 -13.64
CA PRO A 33 7.39 -3.26 -15.00
C PRO A 33 6.67 -2.07 -15.65
N LEU A 34 7.46 -1.07 -16.08
CA LEU A 34 6.96 0.04 -16.88
C LEU A 34 6.79 -0.45 -18.32
N GLN A 35 5.54 -0.57 -18.78
CA GLN A 35 5.28 -0.90 -20.18
C GLN A 35 5.25 0.41 -21.00
N THR A 36 5.98 0.46 -22.10
CA THR A 36 6.09 1.67 -22.95
C THR A 36 4.78 2.04 -23.65
N ASP A 37 3.85 1.09 -23.77
CA ASP A 37 2.55 1.24 -24.41
C ASP A 37 1.44 1.69 -23.44
N LYS A 38 1.71 1.74 -22.12
CA LYS A 38 0.71 2.10 -21.11
C LYS A 38 1.23 3.18 -20.18
N THR A 39 0.51 4.28 -20.13
CA THR A 39 0.76 5.34 -19.16
C THR A 39 0.24 4.92 -17.79
N ILE A 40 1.10 5.06 -16.78
CA ILE A 40 0.71 4.90 -15.38
C ILE A 40 0.21 6.26 -14.91
N SER A 41 -1.07 6.34 -14.53
CA SER A 41 -1.69 7.59 -14.08
C SER A 41 -1.70 7.70 -12.56
N LEU A 42 -1.96 6.59 -11.85
CA LEU A 42 -2.22 6.57 -10.42
C LEU A 42 -1.59 5.35 -9.76
N ILE A 43 -0.95 5.58 -8.62
CA ILE A 43 -0.42 4.57 -7.71
C ILE A 43 -1.34 4.51 -6.49
N GLU A 44 -1.88 3.33 -6.19
CA GLU A 44 -2.71 3.12 -5.02
C GLU A 44 -2.09 2.08 -4.07
N ILE A 45 -2.03 2.42 -2.80
CA ILE A 45 -1.62 1.51 -1.73
C ILE A 45 -2.79 1.39 -0.78
N PHE A 46 -3.20 0.17 -0.45
CA PHE A 46 -4.26 -0.09 0.50
C PHE A 46 -3.69 -0.81 1.71
N VAL A 47 -4.01 -0.35 2.91
CA VAL A 47 -3.61 -0.97 4.17
C VAL A 47 -4.83 -1.63 4.78
N TRP A 48 -4.67 -2.88 5.19
CA TRP A 48 -5.73 -3.71 5.75
C TRP A 48 -5.24 -4.32 7.07
N ASP A 49 -6.11 -4.46 8.07
CA ASP A 49 -5.86 -5.40 9.15
C ASP A 49 -6.35 -6.78 8.78
N LYS A 50 -5.48 -7.76 9.03
CA LYS A 50 -5.80 -9.15 8.77
C LYS A 50 -6.16 -9.81 10.07
N ASP A 51 -7.44 -9.76 10.41
CA ASP A 51 -7.94 -10.45 11.58
C ASP A 51 -8.09 -11.95 11.32
N LYS A 52 -7.32 -12.73 12.10
CA LYS A 52 -7.42 -14.19 12.10
C LYS A 52 -8.60 -14.71 12.95
N ILE A 53 -9.25 -13.84 13.72
CA ILE A 53 -10.22 -14.24 14.75
C ILE A 53 -11.48 -14.90 14.13
N THR A 54 -11.72 -14.69 12.84
CA THR A 54 -12.96 -15.09 12.16
C THR A 54 -12.90 -16.45 11.46
N GLU A 55 -11.72 -17.07 11.27
CA GLU A 55 -11.66 -18.36 10.55
C GLU A 55 -11.87 -19.60 11.43
N MET A 56 -11.33 -19.64 12.65
CA MET A 56 -11.35 -20.87 13.48
C MET A 56 -12.51 -20.96 14.49
N LYS A 57 -13.12 -19.84 14.91
CA LYS A 57 -14.25 -19.88 15.87
C LYS A 57 -15.63 -19.75 15.23
N LEU A 58 -15.69 -19.24 14.00
CA LEU A 58 -16.93 -18.78 13.39
C LEU A 58 -17.44 -19.71 12.28
N LYS A 59 -16.56 -20.45 11.59
CA LYS A 59 -16.95 -21.51 10.64
C LYS A 59 -17.72 -22.65 11.33
N ASP A 60 -17.43 -22.90 12.61
CA ASP A 60 -18.02 -24.01 13.37
C ASP A 60 -19.29 -23.62 14.14
N ILE A 61 -19.58 -22.33 14.35
CA ILE A 61 -20.64 -21.89 15.28
C ILE A 61 -21.82 -21.21 14.58
N LEU A 62 -21.64 -20.38 13.55
CA LEU A 62 -22.77 -19.66 12.97
C LEU A 62 -22.58 -19.46 11.45
N MET A 63 -23.69 -19.60 10.71
CA MET A 63 -23.92 -18.95 9.42
C MET A 63 -23.86 -17.42 9.59
N ILE A 64 -22.70 -16.85 9.91
CA ILE A 64 -22.51 -15.40 9.87
C ILE A 64 -22.23 -15.01 8.43
N LYS A 65 -22.97 -14.00 7.98
CA LYS A 65 -22.83 -13.34 6.70
C LYS A 65 -21.35 -13.22 6.34
N LYS A 66 -21.01 -13.62 5.12
CA LYS A 66 -19.66 -13.54 4.52
C LYS A 66 -19.00 -12.17 4.73
N ASP A 67 -19.81 -11.14 4.90
CA ASP A 67 -19.47 -9.74 5.14
C ASP A 67 -18.80 -9.48 6.51
N ALA A 68 -18.96 -10.37 7.50
CA ALA A 68 -18.26 -10.30 8.78
C ALA A 68 -16.82 -10.85 8.74
N ILE A 69 -16.43 -11.45 7.60
CA ILE A 69 -15.10 -12.02 7.34
C ILE A 69 -14.38 -11.17 6.28
N GLN A 70 -14.49 -9.85 6.38
CA GLN A 70 -13.72 -8.95 5.54
C GLN A 70 -12.56 -8.39 6.36
N ASP A 71 -11.35 -8.44 5.79
CA ASP A 71 -10.19 -7.74 6.37
C ASP A 71 -10.58 -6.28 6.65
N ASP A 72 -10.23 -5.75 7.82
CA ASP A 72 -10.60 -4.40 8.22
C ASP A 72 -9.77 -3.38 7.43
N PHE A 73 -10.43 -2.45 6.75
CA PHE A 73 -9.73 -1.41 5.99
C PHE A 73 -9.15 -0.36 6.95
N LEU A 74 -7.84 -0.12 6.83
CA LEU A 74 -7.14 0.83 7.71
C LEU A 74 -6.75 2.13 7.03
N GLY A 75 -6.84 2.19 5.70
CA GLY A 75 -6.53 3.39 4.95
C GLY A 75 -5.96 3.09 3.59
N LYS A 76 -5.88 4.13 2.76
CA LYS A 76 -5.23 4.05 1.45
C LYS A 76 -4.33 5.26 1.20
N ILE A 77 -3.48 5.13 0.21
CA ILE A 77 -2.75 6.23 -0.41
C ILE A 77 -3.11 6.23 -1.90
N SER A 78 -3.43 7.38 -2.46
CA SER A 78 -3.68 7.57 -3.89
C SER A 78 -2.79 8.70 -4.41
N VAL A 79 -1.64 8.36 -5.02
CA VAL A 79 -0.70 9.36 -5.56
C VAL A 79 -0.64 9.28 -7.09
N PRO A 80 -0.92 10.38 -7.82
CA PRO A 80 -0.66 10.46 -9.25
C PRO A 80 0.81 10.17 -9.57
N TYR A 81 1.07 9.36 -10.60
CA TYR A 81 2.43 8.98 -10.97
C TYR A 81 3.35 10.18 -11.21
N SER A 82 2.81 11.26 -11.82
CA SER A 82 3.54 12.52 -12.04
C SER A 82 3.92 13.24 -10.76
N GLN A 83 3.13 13.11 -9.70
CA GLN A 83 3.40 13.72 -8.40
C GLN A 83 4.32 12.87 -7.54
N LEU A 84 4.30 11.55 -7.72
CA LEU A 84 5.11 10.62 -6.94
C LEU A 84 6.60 10.96 -7.00
N PHE A 85 7.13 11.28 -8.19
CA PHE A 85 8.52 11.70 -8.31
C PHE A 85 8.76 13.09 -7.71
N ASN A 86 7.81 14.02 -7.77
CA ASN A 86 8.00 15.33 -7.12
C ASN A 86 8.05 15.22 -5.58
N LEU A 87 7.40 14.20 -5.00
CA LEU A 87 7.43 13.95 -3.55
C LEU A 87 8.78 13.40 -3.08
N VAL A 88 9.48 12.66 -3.95
CA VAL A 88 10.69 11.90 -3.59
C VAL A 88 11.96 12.50 -4.22
N HIS A 89 11.81 13.24 -5.32
CA HIS A 89 12.85 13.79 -6.18
C HIS A 89 12.50 15.25 -6.54
N PRO A 90 12.96 16.24 -5.76
CA PRO A 90 12.90 17.64 -6.15
C PRO A 90 13.51 17.84 -7.53
N SER A 91 12.96 18.78 -8.32
CA SER A 91 13.34 19.00 -9.72
C SER A 91 14.86 18.98 -9.96
N GLY A 92 15.32 18.11 -10.87
CA GLY A 92 16.74 18.00 -11.24
C GLY A 92 17.52 16.87 -10.56
N THR A 93 16.87 16.06 -9.72
CA THR A 93 17.48 14.88 -9.07
C THR A 93 17.26 13.59 -9.87
N SER A 94 18.15 12.61 -9.69
CA SER A 94 18.05 11.31 -10.38
C SER A 94 16.82 10.56 -9.91
N LEU A 95 16.02 10.03 -10.83
CA LEU A 95 14.88 9.16 -10.49
C LEU A 95 15.30 7.73 -10.12
N ASP A 96 16.60 7.44 -10.07
CA ASP A 96 17.11 6.11 -9.74
C ASP A 96 16.72 5.72 -8.30
N TYR A 97 16.25 4.49 -8.12
CA TYR A 97 15.91 3.93 -6.81
C TYR A 97 17.10 3.94 -5.86
N ASP A 98 18.29 3.64 -6.39
CA ASP A 98 19.52 3.51 -5.63
C ASP A 98 20.29 4.85 -5.51
N ALA A 99 19.73 5.94 -6.04
CA ALA A 99 20.35 7.25 -5.93
C ALA A 99 20.51 7.65 -4.45
N PRO A 100 21.67 8.18 -4.02
CA PRO A 100 21.90 8.59 -2.62
C PRO A 100 20.92 9.65 -2.12
N GLU A 101 20.42 10.49 -3.02
CA GLU A 101 19.42 11.53 -2.74
C GLU A 101 18.00 10.98 -2.59
N ASN A 102 17.73 9.76 -3.06
CA ASN A 102 16.42 9.13 -2.99
C ASN A 102 16.16 8.59 -1.57
N LYS A 103 15.27 9.27 -0.86
CA LYS A 103 14.91 8.97 0.54
C LYS A 103 13.46 8.54 0.66
N GLU A 104 13.14 7.89 1.76
CA GLU A 104 11.77 7.54 2.10
C GLU A 104 10.93 8.81 2.33
N VAL A 105 9.68 8.76 1.88
CA VAL A 105 8.65 9.75 2.17
C VAL A 105 7.60 9.14 3.10
N VAL A 106 7.08 9.96 4.02
CA VAL A 106 5.98 9.59 4.91
C VAL A 106 4.69 10.19 4.35
N LEU A 107 3.68 9.35 4.14
CA LEU A 107 2.38 9.76 3.63
C LEU A 107 1.27 9.39 4.61
N THR A 108 0.37 10.34 4.85
CA THR A 108 -0.81 10.14 5.70
C THR A 108 -1.87 9.29 5.00
N LEU A 109 -2.43 8.32 5.71
CA LEU A 109 -3.47 7.45 5.17
C LEU A 109 -4.78 8.20 4.96
N GLU A 110 -5.39 7.97 3.80
CA GLU A 110 -6.66 8.53 3.39
C GLU A 110 -7.82 7.54 3.58
N LYS A 111 -9.00 8.10 3.84
CA LYS A 111 -10.26 7.35 3.85
C LYS A 111 -10.69 6.98 2.43
N ARG A 112 -11.47 5.90 2.29
CA ARG A 112 -12.14 5.55 1.02
C ARG A 112 -13.61 6.00 1.02
N SER A 113 -14.24 6.07 2.19
CA SER A 113 -15.58 6.60 2.42
C SER A 113 -15.63 7.46 3.68
N VAL A 114 -16.71 8.22 3.85
CA VAL A 114 -16.92 9.06 5.04
C VAL A 114 -16.95 8.27 6.35
N ASP A 115 -17.41 7.02 6.27
CA ASP A 115 -17.60 6.13 7.42
C ASP A 115 -16.30 5.42 7.85
N ASP A 116 -15.25 5.44 7.02
CA ASP A 116 -14.00 4.79 7.41
C ASP A 116 -13.34 5.55 8.57
N ASN A 117 -12.91 4.78 9.58
CA ASN A 117 -12.09 5.28 10.68
C ASN A 117 -10.61 5.06 10.36
N VAL A 118 -10.01 6.01 9.64
CA VAL A 118 -8.61 5.95 9.21
C VAL A 118 -7.77 6.94 10.01
N SER A 119 -6.62 6.46 10.47
CA SER A 119 -5.56 7.27 11.07
C SER A 119 -4.21 6.59 10.83
N GLY A 120 -3.13 7.36 10.90
CA GLY A 120 -1.78 6.86 10.74
C GLY A 120 -1.14 7.21 9.41
N GLU A 121 0.10 6.78 9.26
CA GLU A 121 0.98 7.14 8.17
C GLU A 121 1.72 5.91 7.67
N ILE A 122 2.20 5.97 6.43
CA ILE A 122 3.04 4.94 5.85
C ILE A 122 4.31 5.57 5.29
N GLN A 123 5.45 4.94 5.59
CA GLN A 123 6.75 5.31 5.04
C GLN A 123 7.03 4.45 3.81
N ILE A 124 7.34 5.09 2.68
CA ILE A 124 7.59 4.43 1.40
C ILE A 124 8.74 5.10 0.65
N LYS A 125 9.47 4.33 -0.16
CA LYS A 125 10.50 4.83 -1.07
C LYS A 125 10.20 4.33 -2.47
N PHE A 126 10.37 5.19 -3.47
CA PHE A 126 10.14 4.87 -4.87
C PHE A 126 11.25 5.40 -5.76
N GLY A 127 11.46 4.74 -6.89
CA GLY A 127 12.43 5.12 -7.89
C GLY A 127 12.39 4.16 -9.07
N LEU A 128 13.07 4.52 -10.14
CA LEU A 128 13.30 3.72 -11.32
C LEU A 128 14.54 2.87 -11.10
N THR A 129 14.51 1.63 -11.55
CA THR A 129 15.69 0.77 -11.55
C THR A 129 15.69 -0.06 -12.82
N LYS A 130 16.88 -0.39 -13.31
CA LYS A 130 17.05 -1.28 -14.45
C LYS A 130 17.13 -2.71 -13.90
N THR A 131 16.11 -3.50 -14.20
CA THR A 131 16.11 -4.95 -13.98
C THR A 131 16.79 -5.69 -15.12
#